data_AF-A0A7S2FFF1-F1
#
_entry.id   AF-A0A7S2FFF1-F1
#
_cell.length_a   1.000
_cell.length_b   1.000
_cell.length_c   1.000
_cell.angle_alpha   90.00
_cell.angle_beta   90.00
_cell.angle_gamma   90.00
#
_symmetry.space_group_name_H-M   'P 1'
#
loop_
_entity.id
_entity.type
_entity.pdbx_description
1 polymer ?
#
loop_
_entity_poly.entity_id
_entity_poly.type
_entity_poly.pdbx_seq_one_letter_code
_entity_poly.pdbx_strand_id
1 'polypeptide(L)'
;DNTQRLLWLQKWNDMDKDGNNGLDAAEFREFFKMSDNMWSQRSFEFFNSDFNGAIPLRDFLRVSYTMLVFDRPMAYEFAFRLISRRGAGAFDPAFACIDKQDIFEFLATRYPRESHSSLHKKAMQIFLHIDDDGSG
;
A
#
# COMPACT_ATOMS: atom_id res chain seq x y z
N ASP A 1 7.75 5.56 -28.02
CA ASP A 1 6.60 5.68 -28.95
C ASP A 1 5.75 6.88 -28.53
N ASN A 2 5.52 7.84 -29.44
CA ASN A 2 4.75 9.06 -29.14
C ASN A 2 3.27 8.76 -28.85
N THR A 3 2.73 7.68 -29.41
CA THR A 3 1.33 7.28 -29.21
C THR A 3 1.09 6.86 -27.76
N GLN A 4 1.99 6.06 -27.19
CA GLN A 4 1.90 5.65 -25.78
C GLN A 4 1.99 6.85 -24.81
N ARG A 5 2.81 7.86 -25.13
CA ARG A 5 2.92 9.06 -24.30
C ARG A 5 1.60 9.84 -24.25
N LEU A 6 0.94 10.01 -25.39
CA LEU A 6 -0.36 10.70 -25.47
C LEU A 6 -1.46 9.93 -24.70
N LEU A 7 -1.46 8.60 -24.78
CA LEU A 7 -2.39 7.77 -24.02
C LEU A 7 -2.21 7.93 -22.50
N TRP A 8 -0.97 8.02 -22.00
CA TRP A 8 -0.72 8.25 -20.58
C TRP A 8 -1.15 9.64 -20.12
N LEU A 9 -0.96 10.67 -20.95
CA LEU A 9 -1.43 12.02 -20.64
C LEU A 9 -2.95 12.10 -20.62
N GLN A 10 -3.63 11.42 -21.54
CA GLN A 10 -5.09 11.32 -21.53
C GLN A 10 -5.60 10.60 -20.27
N LYS A 11 -5.01 9.44 -19.94
CA LYS A 11 -5.35 8.73 -18.71
C LYS A 11 -5.09 9.57 -17.45
N TRP A 12 -4.00 10.32 -17.42
CA TRP A 12 -3.72 11.22 -16.30
C TRP A 12 -4.81 12.27 -16.14
N ASN A 13 -5.21 12.94 -17.23
CA ASN A 13 -6.31 13.91 -17.21
C ASN A 13 -7.66 13.29 -16.81
N ASP A 14 -7.89 12.01 -17.09
CA ASP A 14 -9.10 11.31 -16.63
C ASP A 14 -9.08 11.02 -15.12
N MET A 15 -7.87 10.92 -14.54
CA MET A 15 -7.64 10.66 -13.11
C MET A 15 -7.66 11.94 -12.27
N ASP A 16 -6.99 13.00 -12.76
CA ASP A 16 -6.88 14.33 -12.16
C ASP A 16 -8.14 15.14 -12.50
N LYS A 17 -9.17 15.01 -11.66
CA LYS A 17 -10.52 15.52 -11.90
C LYS A 17 -10.59 17.02 -11.69
N ASP A 18 -9.81 17.56 -10.76
CA ASP A 18 -9.78 18.98 -10.43
C ASP A 18 -8.74 19.76 -11.27
N GLY A 19 -7.87 19.07 -11.98
CA GLY A 19 -6.88 19.64 -12.90
C GLY A 19 -5.69 20.28 -12.17
N ASN A 20 -5.41 19.88 -10.93
CA ASN A 20 -4.35 20.46 -10.11
C ASN A 20 -2.94 19.91 -10.42
N ASN A 21 -2.82 18.97 -11.38
CA ASN A 21 -1.62 18.23 -11.75
C ASN A 21 -1.08 17.27 -10.67
N GLY A 22 -1.98 16.78 -9.82
CA GLY A 22 -1.73 15.81 -8.78
C GLY A 22 -2.96 14.92 -8.58
N LEU A 23 -2.77 13.78 -7.93
CA LEU A 23 -3.89 12.95 -7.50
C LEU A 23 -4.03 13.02 -5.99
N ASP A 24 -5.17 13.47 -5.53
CA ASP A 24 -5.53 13.37 -4.13
C ASP A 24 -5.93 11.92 -3.76
N ALA A 25 -6.20 11.70 -2.46
CA ALA A 25 -6.57 10.38 -1.99
C ALA A 25 -7.93 9.89 -2.53
N ALA A 26 -8.86 10.78 -2.84
CA ALA A 26 -10.17 10.42 -3.38
C ALA A 26 -10.07 10.01 -4.86
N GLU A 27 -9.35 10.78 -5.67
CA GLU A 27 -9.07 10.50 -7.08
C GLU A 27 -8.29 9.19 -7.25
N PHE A 28 -7.27 9.00 -6.41
CA PHE A 28 -6.50 7.76 -6.36
C PHE A 28 -7.41 6.55 -6.08
N ARG A 29 -8.29 6.65 -5.07
CA ARG A 29 -9.23 5.58 -4.73
C ARG A 29 -10.25 5.33 -5.84
N GLU A 30 -10.77 6.37 -6.47
CA GLU A 30 -11.70 6.25 -7.59
C GLU A 30 -11.03 5.50 -8.75
N PHE A 31 -9.82 5.90 -9.13
CA PHE A 31 -9.07 5.27 -10.22
C PHE A 31 -8.82 3.78 -9.97
N PHE A 32 -8.34 3.42 -8.78
CA PHE A 32 -8.08 2.02 -8.43
C PHE A 32 -9.33 1.24 -7.99
N LYS A 33 -10.51 1.89 -7.96
CA LYS A 33 -11.78 1.31 -7.49
C LYS A 33 -11.68 0.74 -6.07
N MET A 34 -10.97 1.47 -5.20
CA MET A 34 -10.76 1.10 -3.81
C MET A 34 -11.85 1.72 -2.93
N SER A 35 -12.28 1.00 -1.89
CA SER A 35 -13.10 1.58 -0.83
C SER A 35 -12.26 2.49 0.07
N ASP A 36 -12.89 3.46 0.70
CA ASP A 36 -12.24 4.33 1.69
C ASP A 36 -12.00 3.55 2.99
N ASN A 37 -10.75 3.16 3.22
CA ASN A 37 -10.32 2.42 4.39
C ASN A 37 -8.80 2.58 4.59
N MET A 38 -8.30 2.06 5.72
CA MET A 38 -6.88 2.17 6.06
C MET A 38 -5.94 1.59 5.00
N TRP A 39 -6.32 0.53 4.27
CA TRP A 39 -5.47 -0.09 3.26
C TRP A 39 -5.37 0.74 1.99
N SER A 40 -6.47 1.37 1.57
CA SER A 40 -6.44 2.29 0.43
C SER A 40 -5.68 3.56 0.77
N GLN A 41 -5.79 4.05 2.01
CA GLN A 41 -4.99 5.16 2.52
C GLN A 41 -3.49 4.81 2.55
N ARG A 42 -3.10 3.66 3.10
CA ARG A 42 -1.69 3.21 3.09
C ARG A 42 -1.16 3.02 1.67
N SER A 43 -2.00 2.51 0.76
CA SER A 43 -1.64 2.37 -0.66
C SER A 43 -1.39 3.74 -1.29
N PHE A 44 -2.23 4.73 -1.02
CA PHE A 44 -2.03 6.12 -1.47
C PHE A 44 -0.71 6.70 -0.93
N GLU A 45 -0.40 6.48 0.34
CA GLU A 45 0.83 6.98 0.97
C GLU A 45 2.12 6.41 0.35
N PHE A 46 2.07 5.23 -0.29
CA PHE A 46 3.22 4.73 -1.04
C PHE A 46 3.55 5.59 -2.26
N PHE A 47 2.52 6.18 -2.86
CA PHE A 47 2.63 7.06 -4.01
C PHE A 47 2.93 8.50 -3.56
N ASN A 48 2.36 8.94 -2.44
CA ASN A 48 2.51 10.27 -1.84
C ASN A 48 3.74 10.34 -0.91
N SER A 49 4.94 10.09 -1.47
CA SER A 49 6.16 9.86 -0.69
C SER A 49 6.66 11.05 0.16
N ASP A 50 6.23 12.27 -0.17
CA ASP A 50 6.56 13.49 0.59
C ASP A 50 5.43 13.90 1.56
N PHE A 51 4.36 13.10 1.64
CA PHE A 51 3.22 13.29 2.52
C PHE A 51 2.52 14.65 2.35
N ASN A 52 2.56 15.23 1.15
CA ASN A 52 1.96 16.54 0.88
C ASN A 52 0.44 16.46 0.59
N GLY A 53 -0.08 15.26 0.31
CA GLY A 53 -1.50 14.99 0.08
C GLY A 53 -1.91 14.91 -1.39
N ALA A 54 -0.97 15.07 -2.32
CA ALA A 54 -1.19 15.01 -3.76
C ALA A 54 -0.02 14.28 -4.46
N ILE A 55 -0.34 13.25 -5.24
CA ILE A 55 0.66 12.46 -5.96
C ILE A 55 0.92 13.13 -7.32
N PRO A 56 2.12 13.66 -7.61
CA PRO A 56 2.44 14.15 -8.94
C PRO A 56 2.60 12.98 -9.93
N LEU A 57 2.34 13.23 -11.22
CA LEU A 57 2.47 12.21 -12.29
C LEU A 57 3.80 11.45 -12.26
N ARG A 58 4.90 12.15 -11.96
CA ARG A 58 6.24 11.54 -11.84
C ARG A 58 6.26 10.45 -10.77
N ASP A 59 5.73 10.73 -9.59
CA ASP A 59 5.75 9.78 -8.47
C ASP A 59 4.78 8.63 -8.71
N PHE A 60 3.64 8.93 -9.33
CA PHE A 60 2.70 7.92 -9.78
C PHE A 60 3.33 6.89 -10.72
N LEU A 61 4.03 7.37 -11.76
CA LEU A 61 4.70 6.51 -12.73
C LEU A 61 5.86 5.74 -12.08
N ARG A 62 6.64 6.40 -11.21
CA ARG A 62 7.75 5.76 -10.49
C ARG A 62 7.27 4.57 -9.66
N VAL A 63 6.25 4.76 -8.82
CA VAL A 63 5.75 3.68 -7.96
C VAL A 63 5.05 2.61 -8.78
N SER A 64 4.27 2.99 -9.79
CA SER A 64 3.64 2.02 -10.70
C SER A 64 4.66 1.14 -11.41
N TYR A 65 5.77 1.72 -11.88
CA TYR A 65 6.85 0.97 -12.52
C TYR A 65 7.60 0.07 -11.52
N THR A 66 7.89 0.56 -10.31
CA THR A 66 8.66 -0.22 -9.33
C THR A 66 7.85 -1.35 -8.72
N MET A 67 6.59 -1.10 -8.35
CA MET A 67 5.80 -1.99 -7.50
C MET A 67 4.74 -2.80 -8.26
N LEU A 68 4.32 -2.35 -9.44
CA LEU A 68 3.25 -2.99 -10.23
C LEU A 68 3.77 -3.70 -11.49
N VAL A 69 5.08 -3.75 -11.69
CA VAL A 69 5.68 -4.73 -12.61
C VAL A 69 5.47 -6.12 -12.02
N PHE A 70 5.11 -7.08 -12.87
CA PHE A 70 4.87 -8.50 -12.53
C PHE A 70 6.17 -9.21 -12.09
N ASP A 71 6.83 -8.68 -11.07
CA ASP A 71 7.94 -9.32 -10.40
C ASP A 71 7.54 -9.70 -8.97
N ARG A 72 7.76 -10.97 -8.65
CA ARG A 72 7.29 -11.60 -7.42
C ARG A 72 7.86 -10.95 -6.15
N PRO A 73 9.14 -10.52 -6.10
CA PRO A 73 9.70 -9.82 -4.96
C PRO A 73 9.06 -8.44 -4.72
N MET A 74 8.80 -7.68 -5.79
CA MET A 74 8.17 -6.34 -5.67
C MET A 74 6.74 -6.43 -5.16
N ALA A 75 5.99 -7.45 -5.60
CA ALA A 75 4.67 -7.74 -5.06
C ALA A 75 4.71 -8.13 -3.57
N TYR A 76 5.74 -8.85 -3.13
CA TYR A 76 5.94 -9.19 -1.72
C TYR A 76 6.34 -7.97 -0.89
N GLU A 77 7.23 -7.12 -1.39
CA GLU A 77 7.59 -5.86 -0.70
C GLU A 77 6.36 -4.96 -0.57
N PHE A 78 5.57 -4.81 -1.63
CA PHE A 78 4.32 -4.05 -1.59
C PHE A 78 3.37 -4.60 -0.51
N ALA A 79 3.13 -5.92 -0.50
CA ALA A 79 2.26 -6.54 0.50
C ALA A 79 2.82 -6.39 1.93
N PHE A 80 4.13 -6.55 2.10
CA PHE A 80 4.80 -6.38 3.38
C PHE A 80 4.62 -4.97 3.92
N ARG A 81 4.93 -3.97 3.09
CA ARG A 81 4.77 -2.56 3.45
C ARG A 81 3.32 -2.21 3.73
N LEU A 82 2.38 -2.84 3.02
CA LEU A 82 0.95 -2.58 3.20
C LEU A 82 0.51 -3.04 4.59
N ILE A 83 0.91 -4.25 4.99
CA ILE A 83 0.60 -4.86 6.29
C ILE A 83 1.30 -4.10 7.42
N SER A 84 2.58 -3.76 7.26
CA SER A 84 3.35 -3.05 8.26
C SER A 84 2.78 -1.66 8.53
N ARG A 85 2.53 -1.33 9.80
CA ARG A 85 2.17 0.04 10.22
C ARG A 85 3.25 1.08 9.90
N ARG A 86 4.48 0.66 9.58
CA ARG A 86 5.64 1.52 9.29
C ARG A 86 5.98 1.59 7.79
N GLY A 87 5.24 0.87 6.94
CA GLY A 87 5.64 0.64 5.54
C GLY A 87 5.53 1.84 4.59
N ALA A 88 4.78 2.89 4.95
CA ALA A 88 4.61 4.07 4.09
C ALA A 88 5.76 5.09 4.20
N GLY A 89 6.23 5.39 5.42
CA GLY A 89 7.17 6.51 5.66
C GLY A 89 8.54 6.14 6.25
N ALA A 90 8.70 4.93 6.78
CA ALA A 90 9.93 4.50 7.46
C ALA A 90 10.38 3.10 7.03
N PHE A 91 10.06 2.71 5.80
CA PHE A 91 10.48 1.41 5.28
C PHE A 91 11.97 1.42 4.99
N ASP A 92 12.73 0.70 5.81
CA ASP A 92 14.11 0.33 5.56
C ASP A 92 14.18 -1.20 5.54
N PRO A 93 14.50 -1.84 4.40
CA PRO A 93 14.55 -3.30 4.30
C PRO A 93 15.56 -3.93 5.28
N ALA A 94 16.53 -3.17 5.82
CA ALA A 94 17.47 -3.68 6.83
C ALA A 94 16.85 -3.83 8.23
N PHE A 95 15.76 -3.11 8.52
CA PHE A 95 15.15 -3.06 9.87
C PHE A 95 13.64 -3.28 9.88
N ALA A 96 13.01 -3.36 8.71
CA ALA A 96 11.57 -3.51 8.61
C ALA A 96 11.13 -4.91 9.04
N CYS A 97 10.23 -4.98 10.01
CA CYS A 97 9.59 -6.21 10.46
C CYS A 97 8.05 -6.05 10.44
N ILE A 98 7.36 -7.18 10.32
CA ILE A 98 5.93 -7.30 10.59
C ILE A 98 5.81 -7.87 11.99
N ASP A 99 5.26 -7.09 12.92
CA ASP A 99 5.04 -7.55 14.27
C ASP A 99 3.65 -8.20 14.43
N LYS A 100 3.42 -8.82 15.59
CA LYS A 100 2.14 -9.45 15.92
C LYS A 100 0.95 -8.49 15.79
N GLN A 101 1.13 -7.20 16.06
CA GLN A 101 0.06 -6.21 16.01
C GLN A 101 -0.28 -5.85 14.56
N ASP A 102 0.70 -5.77 13.67
CA ASP A 102 0.48 -5.62 12.22
C ASP A 102 -0.38 -6.77 11.67
N ILE A 103 -0.05 -8.01 12.04
CA ILE A 103 -0.83 -9.21 11.65
C ILE A 103 -2.25 -9.14 12.23
N PHE A 104 -2.37 -8.74 13.49
CA PHE A 104 -3.67 -8.63 14.15
C PHE A 104 -4.59 -7.63 13.44
N GLU A 105 -4.10 -6.43 13.11
CA GLU A 105 -4.89 -5.39 12.40
C GLU A 105 -5.31 -5.84 11.00
N PHE A 106 -4.41 -6.55 10.31
CA PHE A 106 -4.71 -7.19 9.04
C PHE A 106 -5.87 -8.19 9.16
N LEU A 107 -5.80 -9.10 10.13
CA LEU A 107 -6.85 -10.10 10.36
C LEU A 107 -8.16 -9.45 10.83
N ALA A 108 -8.11 -8.45 11.70
CA ALA A 108 -9.29 -7.75 12.21
C ALA A 108 -10.07 -7.07 11.08
N THR A 109 -9.37 -6.48 10.10
CA THR A 109 -10.05 -5.90 8.94
C THR A 109 -10.63 -6.98 8.03
N ARG A 110 -9.94 -8.12 7.88
CA ARG A 110 -10.37 -9.19 6.96
C ARG A 110 -11.52 -10.03 7.51
N TYR A 111 -11.61 -10.16 8.83
CA TYR A 111 -12.56 -11.00 9.56
C TYR A 111 -13.29 -10.22 10.66
N PRO A 112 -14.07 -9.17 10.31
CA PRO A 112 -14.65 -8.25 11.27
C PRO A 112 -15.70 -8.87 12.21
N ARG A 113 -16.15 -10.10 11.93
CA ARG A 113 -17.12 -10.84 12.75
C ARG A 113 -16.46 -11.79 13.75
N GLU A 114 -15.14 -11.99 13.65
CA GLU A 114 -14.42 -12.82 14.60
C GLU A 114 -14.16 -12.07 15.91
N SER A 115 -14.13 -12.81 17.02
CA SER A 115 -13.83 -12.22 18.32
C SER A 115 -12.37 -11.80 18.41
N HIS A 116 -12.11 -10.71 19.14
CA HIS A 116 -10.76 -10.19 19.36
C HIS A 116 -9.78 -11.26 19.92
N SER A 117 -10.28 -12.17 20.76
CA SER A 117 -9.51 -13.29 21.31
C SER A 117 -9.14 -14.33 20.25
N SER A 118 -10.07 -14.66 19.34
CA SER A 118 -9.79 -15.55 18.18
C SER A 118 -8.73 -14.95 17.29
N LEU A 119 -8.87 -13.66 16.96
CA LEU A 119 -7.94 -12.93 16.11
C LEU A 119 -6.54 -12.85 16.71
N HIS A 120 -6.41 -12.59 18.02
CA HIS A 120 -5.11 -12.62 18.68
C HIS A 120 -4.44 -14.00 18.65
N LYS A 121 -5.22 -15.08 18.82
CA LYS A 121 -4.68 -16.45 18.71
C LYS A 121 -4.18 -16.74 17.31
N LYS A 122 -4.94 -16.35 16.28
CA LYS A 122 -4.53 -16.49 14.87
C LYS A 122 -3.29 -15.66 14.56
N ALA A 123 -3.25 -14.39 14.98
CA ALA A 123 -2.10 -13.52 14.79
C ALA A 123 -0.85 -14.11 15.43
N MET A 124 -0.97 -14.66 16.65
CA MET A 124 0.14 -15.34 17.32
C MET A 124 0.60 -16.59 16.57
N GLN A 125 -0.32 -17.43 16.09
CA GLN A 125 0.03 -18.62 15.31
C GLN A 125 0.77 -18.28 14.01
N ILE A 126 0.34 -17.23 13.32
CA ILE A 126 1.02 -16.76 12.11
C ILE A 126 2.39 -16.19 12.47
N PHE A 127 2.47 -15.33 13.50
CA PHE A 127 3.72 -14.74 13.97
C PHE A 127 4.76 -15.82 14.29
N LEU A 128 4.40 -16.82 15.10
CA LEU A 128 5.29 -17.95 15.44
C LEU A 128 5.70 -18.82 14.24
N HIS A 129 4.95 -18.76 13.14
CA HIS A 129 5.29 -19.48 11.92
C HIS A 129 6.30 -18.73 11.04
N ILE A 130 6.35 -17.40 11.15
CA ILE A 130 7.18 -16.53 10.30
C ILE A 130 8.37 -15.91 11.06
N ASP A 131 8.35 -15.94 12.39
CA ASP A 131 9.43 -15.48 13.28
C ASP A 131 10.62 -16.47 13.24
N ASP A 132 11.39 -16.40 12.16
CA ASP A 132 12.51 -17.29 11.86
C ASP A 132 13.73 -17.03 12.78
N ASP A 133 13.88 -15.78 13.26
CA ASP A 133 15.01 -15.37 14.10
C ASP A 133 14.68 -15.36 15.61
N GLY A 134 13.42 -15.58 15.98
CA GLY A 134 12.96 -15.67 17.37
C GLY A 134 13.05 -14.34 18.12
N SER A 135 13.07 -13.21 17.39
CA SER A 135 13.29 -11.88 17.97
C SER A 135 12.05 -11.32 18.69
N GLY A 136 10.86 -11.88 18.42
CA GLY A 136 9.60 -11.45 19.03
C GLY A 136 9.09 -10.10 18.54
#